data_AF-A0A1E5UM69-F1
#
_entry.id   AF-A0A1E5UM69-F1
#
_cell.length_a   1.000
_cell.length_b   1.000
_cell.length_c   1.000
_cell.angle_alpha   90.00
_cell.angle_beta   90.00
_cell.angle_gamma   90.00
#
_symmetry.space_group_name_H-M   'P 1'
#
loop_
_entity.id
_entity.type
_entity.pdbx_description
1 polymer ?
#
loop_
_entity_poly.entity_id
_entity_poly.type
_entity_poly.pdbx_seq_one_letter_code
_entity_poly.pdbx_strand_id
1 'polypeptide(L)'
;MAIQKIALSSLITLHLTHVTGRKSAVQLLVSACPRLADLTLEAYEKLTNLAVLGTRLRRLALRCCHDLSAIVADSSELRDFEYRGTVPGPSFLTLRGGGVAMKISSCKLDFCGAEATDLPELARLRDFLLLFSGVKSQQLTSARLGCGDGLAFPAFLALCHLELMGMLPEDDTATVVTTMA
;
A
#
# COMPACT_ATOMS: atom_id res chain seq x y z
N MET A 1 -23.60 -23.41 19.06
CA MET A 1 -23.34 -23.73 17.64
C MET A 1 -21.83 -23.66 17.41
N ALA A 2 -21.20 -24.76 17.02
CA ALA A 2 -19.76 -24.76 16.73
C ALA A 2 -19.52 -24.09 15.37
N ILE A 3 -18.77 -22.99 15.35
CA ILE A 3 -18.28 -22.40 14.10
C ILE A 3 -17.22 -23.38 13.58
N GLN A 4 -17.52 -24.05 12.46
CA GLN A 4 -16.56 -24.93 11.81
C GLN A 4 -15.32 -24.11 11.46
N LYS A 5 -14.20 -24.44 12.11
CA LYS A 5 -12.94 -23.73 11.96
C LYS A 5 -12.37 -24.12 10.60
N ILE A 6 -12.61 -23.29 9.59
CA ILE A 6 -11.95 -23.41 8.30
C ILE A 6 -10.44 -23.31 8.57
N ALA A 7 -9.68 -24.31 8.15
CA ALA A 7 -8.23 -24.34 8.27
C ALA A 7 -7.65 -24.62 6.88
N LEU A 8 -7.05 -23.59 6.28
CA LEU A 8 -6.46 -23.64 4.94
C LEU A 8 -4.93 -23.67 5.09
N SER A 9 -4.44 -24.66 5.83
CA SER A 9 -3.05 -24.72 6.31
C SER A 9 -1.99 -24.77 5.21
N SER A 10 -2.37 -25.18 4.00
CA SER A 10 -1.48 -25.25 2.84
C SER A 10 -1.64 -24.08 1.86
N LEU A 11 -2.59 -23.16 2.10
CA LEU A 11 -2.84 -22.04 1.20
C LEU A 11 -1.70 -21.02 1.30
N ILE A 12 -1.09 -20.72 0.16
CA ILE A 12 0.04 -19.78 0.03
C ILE A 12 -0.43 -18.45 -0.56
N THR A 13 -1.44 -18.49 -1.44
CA THR A 13 -1.92 -17.34 -2.20
C THR A 13 -3.42 -17.20 -2.00
N LEU A 14 -3.87 -16.00 -1.61
CA LEU A 14 -5.27 -15.66 -1.45
C LEU A 14 -5.58 -14.38 -2.24
N HIS A 15 -6.38 -14.51 -3.28
CA HIS A 15 -6.80 -13.41 -4.13
C HIS A 15 -8.31 -13.25 -4.02
N LEU A 16 -8.75 -12.08 -3.58
CA LEU A 16 -10.16 -11.74 -3.42
C LEU A 16 -10.46 -10.51 -4.27
N THR A 17 -11.21 -10.69 -5.35
CA THR A 17 -11.56 -9.62 -6.31
C THR A 17 -13.07 -9.52 -6.40
N HIS A 18 -13.63 -8.31 -6.28
CA HIS A 18 -15.07 -8.05 -6.37
C HIS A 18 -15.92 -8.91 -5.41
N VAL A 19 -15.36 -9.27 -4.25
CA VAL A 19 -16.06 -10.09 -3.27
C VAL A 19 -17.11 -9.25 -2.56
N THR A 20 -18.31 -9.81 -2.37
CA THR A 20 -19.32 -9.23 -1.48
C THR A 20 -19.48 -10.14 -0.27
N GLY A 21 -19.53 -9.56 0.93
CA GLY A 21 -19.53 -10.39 2.14
C GLY A 21 -19.58 -9.61 3.44
N ARG A 22 -19.60 -10.36 4.55
CA ARG A 22 -19.49 -9.80 5.89
C ARG A 22 -18.06 -9.32 6.12
N LYS A 23 -17.90 -8.17 6.80
CA LYS A 23 -16.60 -7.57 7.14
C LYS A 23 -15.63 -8.59 7.79
N SER A 24 -16.16 -9.44 8.68
CA SER A 24 -15.39 -10.44 9.41
C SER A 24 -14.95 -11.65 8.57
N ALA A 25 -15.51 -11.87 7.38
CA ALA A 25 -15.23 -13.06 6.59
C ALA A 25 -13.77 -13.11 6.09
N VAL A 26 -13.24 -11.96 5.64
CA VAL A 26 -11.85 -11.89 5.16
C VAL A 26 -10.86 -12.03 6.29
N GLN A 27 -11.14 -11.43 7.46
CA GLN A 27 -10.31 -11.64 8.64
C GLN A 27 -10.25 -13.13 9.02
N LEU A 28 -11.39 -13.83 8.97
CA LEU A 28 -11.45 -15.26 9.26
C LEU A 28 -10.68 -16.10 8.24
N LEU A 29 -10.77 -15.75 6.94
CA LEU A 29 -9.99 -16.41 5.89
C LEU A 29 -8.50 -16.23 6.09
N VAL A 30 -8.04 -15.00 6.32
CA VAL A 30 -6.62 -14.71 6.58
C VAL A 30 -6.13 -15.47 7.81
N SER A 31 -6.88 -15.45 8.91
CA SER A 31 -6.53 -16.18 10.13
C SER A 31 -6.55 -17.71 9.98
N ALA A 32 -7.23 -18.23 8.95
CA ALA A 32 -7.23 -19.66 8.61
C ALA A 32 -6.02 -20.10 7.78
N CYS A 33 -5.17 -19.17 7.32
CA CYS A 33 -4.08 -19.41 6.37
C CYS A 33 -2.70 -19.08 6.98
N PRO A 34 -2.15 -19.91 7.89
CA PRO A 34 -0.87 -19.62 8.55
C PRO A 34 0.34 -19.57 7.61
N ARG A 35 0.24 -20.17 6.41
CA ARG A 35 1.31 -20.18 5.40
C ARG A 35 1.11 -19.15 4.29
N LEU A 36 0.13 -18.27 4.43
CA LEU A 36 -0.16 -17.24 3.45
C LEU A 36 1.08 -16.37 3.21
N ALA A 37 1.49 -16.28 1.95
CA ALA A 37 2.65 -15.53 1.49
C ALA A 37 2.27 -14.45 0.48
N ASP A 38 1.15 -14.59 -0.24
CA ASP A 38 0.62 -13.60 -1.17
C ASP A 38 -0.85 -13.31 -0.87
N LEU A 39 -1.15 -12.06 -0.55
CA LEU A 39 -2.52 -11.58 -0.37
C LEU A 39 -2.81 -10.46 -1.35
N THR A 40 -3.84 -10.65 -2.17
CA THR A 40 -4.40 -9.61 -3.04
C THR A 40 -5.86 -9.38 -2.68
N LEU A 41 -6.20 -8.13 -2.38
CA LEU A 41 -7.58 -7.65 -2.20
C LEU A 41 -7.87 -6.61 -3.26
N GLU A 42 -8.93 -6.82 -4.04
CA GLU A 42 -9.32 -5.93 -5.12
C GLU A 42 -10.82 -5.63 -5.11
N ALA A 43 -11.17 -4.35 -5.18
CA ALA A 43 -12.55 -3.87 -5.24
C ALA A 43 -13.45 -4.46 -4.14
N TYR A 44 -12.94 -4.52 -2.89
CA TYR A 44 -13.71 -5.03 -1.76
C TYR A 44 -14.31 -3.90 -0.90
N GLU A 45 -15.49 -3.45 -1.32
CA GLU A 45 -16.14 -2.24 -0.80
C GLU A 45 -16.54 -2.30 0.68
N LYS A 46 -16.71 -3.48 1.30
CA LYS A 46 -17.17 -3.56 2.70
C LYS A 46 -16.03 -3.71 3.71
N LEU A 47 -14.80 -3.82 3.25
CA LEU A 47 -13.65 -4.04 4.11
C LEU A 47 -13.17 -2.71 4.70
N THR A 48 -13.38 -2.52 6.00
CA THR A 48 -12.91 -1.31 6.69
C THR A 48 -11.58 -1.49 7.39
N ASN A 49 -11.33 -2.68 7.95
CA ASN A 49 -10.10 -2.99 8.67
C ASN A 49 -9.63 -4.42 8.39
N LEU A 50 -8.32 -4.63 8.37
CA LEU A 50 -7.73 -5.96 8.24
C LEU A 50 -6.47 -6.13 9.09
N ALA A 51 -6.34 -7.27 9.75
CA ALA A 51 -5.11 -7.69 10.41
C ALA A 51 -4.55 -8.95 9.75
N VAL A 52 -3.36 -8.85 9.17
CA VAL A 52 -2.61 -9.94 8.54
C VAL A 52 -1.41 -10.26 9.43
N LEU A 53 -1.68 -11.04 10.48
CA LEU A 53 -0.71 -11.38 11.53
C LEU A 53 -0.50 -12.90 11.57
N GLY A 54 0.69 -13.33 11.99
CA GLY A 54 1.02 -14.75 12.12
C GLY A 54 1.12 -15.51 10.79
N THR A 55 1.24 -14.75 9.69
CA THR A 55 1.46 -15.25 8.33
C THR A 55 2.91 -14.99 7.91
N ARG A 56 3.40 -15.68 6.88
CA ARG A 56 4.70 -15.41 6.26
C ARG A 56 4.54 -14.53 5.02
N LEU A 57 3.83 -13.42 5.18
CA LEU A 57 3.42 -12.57 4.07
C LEU A 57 4.65 -11.96 3.39
N ARG A 58 4.77 -12.17 2.08
CA ARG A 58 5.86 -11.67 1.22
C ARG A 58 5.35 -10.65 0.22
N ARG A 59 4.11 -10.80 -0.22
CA ARG A 59 3.42 -9.84 -1.11
C ARG A 59 2.08 -9.44 -0.53
N LEU A 60 1.81 -8.14 -0.53
CA LEU A 60 0.53 -7.55 -0.17
C LEU A 60 0.09 -6.59 -1.27
N ALA A 61 -1.07 -6.86 -1.88
CA ALA A 61 -1.68 -5.98 -2.87
C ALA A 61 -3.08 -5.53 -2.42
N LEU A 62 -3.30 -4.23 -2.33
CA LEU A 62 -4.56 -3.59 -1.95
C LEU A 62 -5.01 -2.69 -3.10
N ARG A 63 -6.07 -3.07 -3.80
CA ARG A 63 -6.49 -2.41 -5.05
C ARG A 63 -7.94 -1.98 -4.97
N CYS A 64 -8.22 -0.70 -5.19
CA CYS A 64 -9.56 -0.12 -5.18
C CYS A 64 -10.42 -0.55 -3.96
N CYS A 65 -9.80 -0.73 -2.80
CA CYS A 65 -10.48 -1.03 -1.54
C CYS A 65 -10.79 0.28 -0.82
N HIS A 66 -11.76 1.04 -1.34
CA HIS A 66 -11.98 2.45 -0.97
C HIS A 66 -12.47 2.67 0.47
N ASP A 67 -13.20 1.71 1.04
CA ASP A 67 -13.68 1.78 2.43
C ASP A 67 -12.62 1.33 3.46
N LEU A 68 -11.46 0.81 3.00
CA LEU A 68 -10.40 0.33 3.89
C LEU A 68 -9.73 1.53 4.56
N SER A 69 -9.90 1.63 5.88
CA SER A 69 -9.32 2.71 6.69
C SER A 69 -8.03 2.32 7.37
N ALA A 70 -7.85 1.04 7.72
CA ALA A 70 -6.63 0.58 8.38
C ALA A 70 -6.29 -0.87 8.07
N ILE A 71 -5.00 -1.13 7.89
CA ILE A 71 -4.43 -2.46 7.80
C ILE A 71 -3.22 -2.59 8.72
N VAL A 72 -3.18 -3.71 9.44
CA VAL A 72 -2.03 -4.11 10.24
C VAL A 72 -1.46 -5.37 9.62
N ALA A 73 -0.19 -5.34 9.20
CA ALA A 73 0.48 -6.50 8.63
C ALA A 73 1.82 -6.77 9.31
N ASP A 74 2.19 -8.04 9.39
CA ASP A 74 3.56 -8.45 9.72
C ASP A 74 4.48 -8.16 8.52
N SER A 75 5.53 -7.37 8.73
CA SER A 75 6.51 -6.96 7.73
C SER A 75 7.84 -7.71 7.81
N SER A 76 7.97 -8.70 8.69
CA SER A 76 9.21 -9.45 8.90
C SER A 76 9.72 -10.21 7.64
N GLU A 77 8.80 -10.63 6.77
CA GLU A 77 9.05 -11.28 5.49
C GLU A 77 8.53 -10.50 4.27
N LEU A 78 7.89 -9.34 4.45
CA LEU A 78 7.26 -8.57 3.37
C LEU A 78 8.33 -7.98 2.44
N ARG A 79 8.21 -8.26 1.14
CA ARG A 79 9.14 -7.85 0.08
C ARG A 79 8.49 -6.94 -0.95
N ASP A 80 7.22 -7.20 -1.26
CA ASP A 80 6.49 -6.54 -2.33
C ASP A 80 5.19 -5.95 -1.79
N PHE A 81 4.98 -4.67 -2.05
CA PHE A 81 3.76 -3.96 -1.67
C PHE A 81 3.13 -3.29 -2.90
N GLU A 82 1.84 -3.50 -3.11
CA GLU A 82 1.07 -2.85 -4.16
C GLU A 82 -0.15 -2.14 -3.57
N TYR A 83 -0.34 -0.89 -3.94
CA TYR A 83 -1.49 -0.08 -3.56
C TYR A 83 -2.12 0.54 -4.80
N ARG A 84 -3.43 0.42 -4.93
CA ARG A 84 -4.25 1.23 -5.82
C ARG A 84 -5.43 1.82 -5.08
N GLY A 85 -5.58 3.14 -5.03
CA GLY A 85 -6.69 3.78 -4.29
C GLY A 85 -6.64 5.29 -4.24
N THR A 86 -7.41 5.91 -3.35
CA THR A 86 -7.33 7.35 -3.05
C THR A 86 -6.12 7.63 -2.16
N VAL A 87 -5.82 8.89 -1.81
CA VAL A 87 -4.79 9.14 -0.79
C VAL A 87 -5.25 8.52 0.54
N PRO A 88 -4.46 7.62 1.16
CA PRO A 88 -4.86 6.98 2.40
C PRO A 88 -5.01 7.96 3.57
N GLY A 89 -5.89 7.61 4.51
CA GLY A 89 -5.98 8.29 5.79
C GLY A 89 -4.73 8.09 6.66
N PRO A 90 -4.58 8.89 7.74
CA PRO A 90 -3.50 8.70 8.69
C PRO A 90 -3.51 7.28 9.26
N SER A 91 -2.33 6.70 9.47
CA SER A 91 -2.16 5.34 10.02
C SER A 91 -2.81 4.22 9.21
N PHE A 92 -3.14 4.45 7.92
CA PHE A 92 -3.73 3.44 7.04
C PHE A 92 -2.94 2.13 7.02
N LEU A 93 -1.62 2.20 6.92
CA LEU A 93 -0.75 1.02 6.87
C LEU A 93 0.15 0.99 8.11
N THR A 94 -0.06 -0.01 8.96
CA THR A 94 0.81 -0.30 10.11
C THR A 94 1.56 -1.60 9.88
N LEU A 95 2.88 -1.51 9.74
CA LEU A 95 3.77 -2.65 9.52
C LEU A 95 4.49 -3.02 10.82
N ARG A 96 4.26 -4.24 11.33
CA ARG A 96 4.83 -4.77 12.58
C ARG A 96 5.94 -5.77 12.31
N GLY A 97 6.92 -5.89 13.21
CA GLY A 97 7.93 -6.96 13.13
C GLY A 97 9.11 -6.67 12.20
N GLY A 98 9.19 -5.48 11.61
CA GLY A 98 10.41 -4.95 11.01
C GLY A 98 11.29 -4.32 12.08
N GLY A 99 12.52 -4.79 12.25
CA GLY A 99 13.55 -4.06 13.02
C GLY A 99 13.96 -2.77 12.31
N VAL A 100 15.20 -2.32 12.49
CA VAL A 100 15.73 -1.03 11.99
C VAL A 100 15.66 -0.88 10.45
N ALA A 101 15.37 -1.94 9.69
CA ALA A 101 15.18 -1.87 8.24
C ALA A 101 13.95 -2.66 7.79
N MET A 102 13.00 -1.99 7.14
CA MET A 102 11.97 -2.67 6.35
C MET A 102 12.63 -3.46 5.21
N LYS A 103 12.15 -4.69 4.96
CA LYS A 103 12.67 -5.57 3.89
C LYS A 103 11.97 -5.40 2.55
N ILE A 104 11.07 -4.41 2.44
CA ILE A 104 10.35 -4.14 1.20
C ILE A 104 11.38 -3.75 0.14
N SER A 105 11.49 -4.58 -0.90
CA SER A 105 12.40 -4.38 -2.03
C SER A 105 11.73 -3.71 -3.21
N SER A 106 10.41 -3.90 -3.35
CA SER A 106 9.61 -3.29 -4.40
C SER A 106 8.31 -2.74 -3.85
N CYS A 107 7.92 -1.55 -4.32
CA CYS A 107 6.56 -1.06 -4.12
C CYS A 107 5.98 -0.49 -5.41
N LYS A 108 4.67 -0.71 -5.59
CA LYS A 108 3.88 -0.12 -6.66
C LYS A 108 2.73 0.67 -6.06
N LEU A 109 2.67 1.96 -6.32
CA LEU A 109 1.63 2.86 -5.79
C LEU A 109 0.90 3.48 -6.98
N ASP A 110 -0.43 3.32 -7.02
CA ASP A 110 -1.32 3.86 -8.05
C ASP A 110 -2.48 4.64 -7.40
N PHE A 111 -2.59 5.94 -7.68
CA PHE A 111 -3.66 6.76 -7.11
C PHE A 111 -4.79 6.98 -8.13
N CYS A 112 -5.95 6.35 -7.89
CA CYS A 112 -7.10 6.33 -8.79
C CYS A 112 -8.26 7.26 -8.36
N GLY A 113 -8.00 8.17 -7.42
CA GLY A 113 -8.98 9.12 -6.86
C GLY A 113 -8.98 10.50 -7.50
N ALA A 114 -9.70 11.44 -6.87
CA ALA A 114 -9.57 12.86 -7.16
C ALA A 114 -8.14 13.35 -6.82
N GLU A 115 -7.76 14.47 -7.41
CA GLU A 115 -6.45 15.05 -7.16
C GLU A 115 -6.33 15.59 -5.74
N ALA A 116 -5.17 15.33 -5.12
CA ALA A 116 -4.79 15.96 -3.89
C ALA A 116 -4.48 17.44 -4.16
N THR A 117 -5.47 18.30 -3.90
CA THR A 117 -5.36 19.75 -4.13
C THR A 117 -5.16 20.53 -2.83
N ASP A 118 -5.52 19.95 -1.69
CA ASP A 118 -5.36 20.58 -0.38
C ASP A 118 -4.06 20.15 0.33
N LEU A 119 -3.50 21.08 1.12
CA LEU A 119 -2.27 20.86 1.90
C LEU A 119 -2.35 19.63 2.84
N PRO A 120 -3.47 19.39 3.56
CA PRO A 120 -3.61 18.18 4.37
C PRO A 120 -3.50 16.87 3.59
N GLU A 121 -4.09 16.79 2.40
CA GLU A 121 -4.04 15.60 1.55
C GLU A 121 -2.65 15.38 0.96
N LEU A 122 -1.99 16.46 0.54
CA LEU A 122 -0.58 16.41 0.12
C LEU A 122 0.34 15.93 1.25
N ALA A 123 0.12 16.40 2.48
CA ALA A 123 0.86 15.94 3.64
C ALA A 123 0.64 14.44 3.91
N ARG A 124 -0.60 13.94 3.81
CA ARG A 124 -0.90 12.51 3.93
C ARG A 124 -0.23 11.68 2.84
N LEU A 125 -0.25 12.16 1.60
CA LEU A 125 0.43 11.50 0.49
C LEU A 125 1.93 11.40 0.75
N ARG A 126 2.58 12.50 1.15
CA ARG A 126 4.00 12.52 1.51
C ARG A 126 4.30 11.54 2.66
N ASP A 127 3.51 11.57 3.72
CA ASP A 127 3.70 10.70 4.88
C ASP A 127 3.52 9.21 4.51
N PHE A 128 2.60 8.91 3.58
CA PHE A 128 2.43 7.56 3.04
C PHE A 128 3.62 7.12 2.18
N LEU A 129 4.14 8.00 1.32
CA LEU A 129 5.35 7.73 0.52
C LEU A 129 6.59 7.49 1.39
N LEU A 130 6.70 8.20 2.52
CA LEU A 130 7.81 8.05 3.47
C LEU A 130 7.93 6.63 4.04
N LEU A 131 6.83 5.88 4.13
CA LEU A 131 6.83 4.46 4.54
C LEU A 131 7.72 3.59 3.63
N PHE A 132 7.93 4.02 2.39
CA PHE A 132 8.67 3.30 1.36
C PHE A 132 10.00 3.98 0.97
N SER A 133 10.44 5.00 1.74
CA SER A 133 11.67 5.76 1.48
C SER A 133 12.95 4.90 1.40
N GLY A 134 12.96 3.74 2.07
CA GLY A 134 14.07 2.78 2.07
C GLY A 134 13.97 1.69 0.99
N VAL A 135 12.97 1.73 0.10
CA VAL A 135 12.75 0.70 -0.93
C VAL A 135 13.70 0.91 -2.11
N LYS A 136 14.19 -0.19 -2.69
CA LYS A 136 15.11 -0.15 -3.84
C LYS A 136 14.42 0.19 -5.17
N SER A 137 13.24 -0.40 -5.41
CA SER A 137 12.47 -0.19 -6.63
C SER A 137 11.08 0.34 -6.31
N GLN A 138 10.72 1.48 -6.88
CA GLN A 138 9.42 2.10 -6.69
C GLN A 138 8.81 2.46 -8.04
N GLN A 139 7.67 1.82 -8.34
CA GLN A 139 6.80 2.27 -9.42
C GLN A 139 5.72 3.14 -8.81
N LEU A 140 5.65 4.39 -9.25
CA LEU A 140 4.69 5.35 -8.76
C LEU A 140 3.85 5.83 -9.94
N THR A 141 2.70 5.22 -10.07
CA THR A 141 1.65 5.67 -10.97
C THR A 141 0.77 6.65 -10.23
N SER A 142 0.56 7.82 -10.81
CA SER A 142 -0.49 8.70 -10.37
C SER A 142 -0.83 9.52 -11.58
N ALA A 143 -2.10 9.54 -11.96
CA ALA A 143 -2.53 10.38 -13.06
C ALA A 143 -2.16 11.87 -12.85
N ARG A 144 -1.74 12.29 -11.64
CA ARG A 144 -1.73 13.69 -11.19
C ARG A 144 -0.61 14.06 -10.20
N LEU A 145 0.51 13.31 -10.16
CA LEU A 145 1.67 13.75 -9.36
C LEU A 145 2.32 14.97 -10.03
N GLY A 146 1.77 16.15 -9.75
CA GLY A 146 2.43 17.41 -10.05
C GLY A 146 1.59 18.47 -10.74
N CYS A 147 0.25 18.48 -10.67
CA CYS A 147 -0.49 19.65 -11.20
C CYS A 147 -0.41 20.92 -10.32
N GLY A 148 0.58 21.01 -9.41
CA GLY A 148 0.80 22.20 -8.59
C GLY A 148 2.10 22.16 -7.78
N ASP A 149 2.48 23.32 -7.24
CA ASP A 149 3.75 23.65 -6.55
C ASP A 149 4.08 22.82 -5.28
N GLY A 150 3.31 21.77 -4.97
CA GLY A 150 3.20 21.23 -3.60
C GLY A 150 3.77 19.83 -3.34
N LEU A 151 4.19 19.08 -4.35
CA LEU A 151 4.70 17.71 -4.13
C LEU A 151 6.20 17.69 -3.87
N ALA A 152 6.57 17.95 -2.61
CA ALA A 152 7.88 17.60 -2.11
C ALA A 152 7.97 16.07 -1.96
N PHE A 153 8.51 15.41 -2.99
CA PHE A 153 8.89 14.01 -2.89
C PHE A 153 9.85 13.82 -1.70
N PRO A 154 9.64 12.80 -0.85
CA PRO A 154 10.60 12.51 0.18
C PRO A 154 11.94 12.08 -0.43
N ALA A 155 13.03 12.28 0.31
CA ALA A 155 14.34 11.80 -0.12
C ALA A 155 14.35 10.25 -0.09
N PHE A 156 14.46 9.62 -1.26
CA PHE A 156 14.56 8.18 -1.40
C PHE A 156 16.03 7.74 -1.50
N LEU A 157 16.68 7.56 -0.35
CA LEU A 157 18.13 7.31 -0.30
C LEU A 157 18.57 5.95 -0.90
N ALA A 158 17.66 4.98 -0.99
CA ALA A 158 17.95 3.64 -1.48
C ALA A 158 17.37 3.35 -2.89
N LEU A 159 16.69 4.31 -3.49
CA LEU A 159 15.93 4.13 -4.72
C LEU A 159 16.86 4.06 -5.93
N CYS A 160 16.81 2.95 -6.65
CA CYS A 160 17.56 2.75 -7.90
C CYS A 160 16.66 2.72 -9.14
N HIS A 161 15.35 2.58 -8.98
CA HIS A 161 14.40 2.55 -10.08
C HIS A 161 13.12 3.29 -9.73
N LEU A 162 12.82 4.35 -10.49
CA LEU A 162 11.61 5.14 -10.38
C LEU A 162 10.90 5.16 -11.74
N GLU A 163 9.64 4.75 -11.75
CA GLU A 163 8.77 4.88 -12.92
C GLU A 163 7.57 5.76 -12.54
N LEU A 164 7.43 6.90 -13.23
CA LEU A 164 6.33 7.84 -13.07
C LEU A 164 5.38 7.74 -14.25
N MET A 165 4.12 7.48 -13.98
CA MET A 165 3.06 7.35 -14.99
C MET A 165 1.92 8.30 -14.66
N GLY A 166 1.67 9.30 -15.51
CA GLY A 166 0.67 10.35 -15.30
C GLY A 166 0.98 11.66 -16.03
N MET A 167 0.23 12.72 -15.70
CA MET A 167 0.50 14.08 -16.20
C MET A 167 1.72 14.66 -15.47
N LEU A 168 2.77 15.01 -16.20
CA LEU A 168 3.87 15.84 -15.69
C LEU A 168 3.37 17.31 -15.65
N PRO A 169 3.70 18.12 -14.64
CA PRO A 169 3.40 19.55 -14.66
C PRO A 169 3.88 20.17 -15.97
N GLU A 170 2.97 20.80 -16.70
CA GLU A 170 3.32 21.77 -17.72
C GLU A 170 3.66 23.08 -16.99
N ASP A 171 4.89 23.24 -16.53
CA ASP A 171 5.39 24.59 -16.26
C ASP A 171 6.84 24.74 -16.75
N ASP A 172 7.04 25.74 -17.61
CA ASP A 172 8.26 26.03 -18.37
C ASP A 172 9.43 26.56 -17.51
N THR A 173 9.32 26.46 -16.19
CA THR A 173 10.41 26.75 -15.27
C THR A 173 10.87 25.47 -14.60
N ALA A 174 11.86 24.83 -15.23
CA ALA A 174 12.65 23.75 -14.68
C ALA A 174 13.33 24.17 -13.36
N THR A 175 12.59 24.17 -12.26
CA THR A 175 13.17 24.00 -10.93
C THR A 175 13.31 22.51 -10.72
N VAL A 176 14.42 21.99 -11.22
CA VAL A 176 14.98 20.73 -10.75
C VAL A 176 15.13 20.89 -9.24
N VAL A 177 14.20 20.31 -8.47
CA VAL A 177 14.36 20.14 -7.03
C VAL A 177 15.52 19.17 -6.85
N THR A 178 16.71 19.74 -6.85
CA THR A 178 17.94 19.06 -6.47
C THR A 178 17.89 18.96 -4.97
N THR A 179 17.29 17.90 -4.42
CA THR A 179 17.61 17.50 -3.05
C THR A 179 19.05 16.99 -3.08
N MET A 180 19.99 17.90 -2.77
CA MET A 180 21.36 17.53 -2.44
C MET A 180 21.36 16.72 -1.13
N ALA A 181 22.30 15.77 -1.10
CA ALA A 181 22.51 14.74 -0.08
C ALA A 181 22.58 15.24 1.37
#